data_AF-A0A9E1ZX15-F1
#
_entry.id   AF-A0A9E1ZX15-F1
#
_cell.length_a   1.000
_cell.length_b   1.000
_cell.length_c   1.000
_cell.angle_alpha   90.00
_cell.angle_beta   90.00
_cell.angle_gamma   90.00
#
_symmetry.space_group_name_H-M   'P 1'
#
loop_
_entity.id
_entity.type
_entity.pdbx_description
1 polymer ?
#
loop_
_entity_poly.entity_id
_entity_poly.type
_entity_poly.pdbx_seq_one_letter_code
_entity_poly.pdbx_strand_id
1 'polypeptide(L)'
;MPQLPSLDRFPYSSLRSRPDFDWPDGKRLAVHVSINLEHFVFGEGGVDLDRPTPAPNHRSYLWREYGNRVGVWRLLDLFDELEIPIGVITNTAVYDHCPESLAAFSERGDEIIGHGDTNSIKPSEMTEAEE
;
A
#
# COMPACT_ATOMS: atom_id res chain seq x y z
N MET A 1 -28.07 -21.09 -22.92
CA MET A 1 -27.35 -19.83 -23.17
C MET A 1 -25.87 -20.08 -22.93
N PRO A 2 -24.95 -19.49 -23.70
CA PRO A 2 -23.52 -19.59 -23.40
C PRO A 2 -23.22 -18.92 -22.05
N GLN A 3 -22.39 -19.58 -21.25
CA GLN A 3 -21.93 -19.07 -19.95
C GLN A 3 -21.00 -17.87 -20.20
N LEU A 4 -21.25 -16.73 -19.53
CA LEU A 4 -20.30 -15.61 -19.54
C LEU A 4 -19.10 -15.94 -18.65
N PRO A 5 -17.90 -15.41 -18.95
CA PRO A 5 -16.77 -15.49 -18.04
C PRO A 5 -17.15 -14.90 -16.67
N SER A 6 -16.82 -15.60 -15.60
CA SER A 6 -17.05 -15.17 -14.21
C SER A 6 -15.81 -15.46 -13.37
N LEU A 7 -15.60 -14.64 -12.34
CA LEU A 7 -14.57 -14.87 -11.34
C LEU A 7 -14.97 -16.09 -10.48
N ASP A 8 -14.24 -17.20 -10.58
CA ASP A 8 -14.52 -18.45 -9.86
C ASP A 8 -13.71 -18.59 -8.56
N ARG A 9 -13.42 -17.46 -7.91
CA ARG A 9 -12.65 -17.42 -6.65
C ARG A 9 -13.53 -17.49 -5.42
N PHE A 10 -14.80 -17.10 -5.53
CA PHE A 10 -15.78 -17.14 -4.45
C PHE A 10 -17.21 -17.17 -4.99
N PRO A 11 -18.16 -17.79 -4.26
CA PRO A 11 -19.56 -17.80 -4.68
C PRO A 11 -20.25 -16.46 -4.45
N TYR A 12 -21.36 -16.24 -5.16
CA TYR A 12 -22.25 -15.11 -4.87
C TYR A 12 -22.80 -15.22 -3.44
N SER A 13 -22.72 -14.12 -2.68
CA SER A 13 -23.29 -14.01 -1.33
C SER A 13 -23.98 -12.65 -1.16
N SER A 14 -25.32 -12.67 -1.12
CA SER A 14 -26.14 -11.47 -0.94
C SER A 14 -26.07 -10.96 0.50
N LEU A 15 -26.21 -9.65 0.70
CA LEU A 15 -26.29 -9.05 2.04
C LEU A 15 -27.42 -9.67 2.88
N ARG A 16 -28.55 -10.01 2.25
CA ARG A 16 -29.73 -10.58 2.93
C ARG A 16 -29.51 -11.99 3.46
N SER A 17 -28.59 -12.74 2.87
CA SER A 17 -28.27 -14.13 3.21
C SER A 17 -26.93 -14.27 3.92
N ARG A 18 -26.19 -13.18 4.09
CA ARG A 18 -24.86 -13.21 4.71
C ARG A 18 -25.04 -13.46 6.21
N PRO A 19 -24.34 -14.45 6.79
CA PRO A 19 -24.40 -14.67 8.23
C PRO A 19 -23.84 -13.46 8.96
N ASP A 20 -24.38 -13.20 10.15
CA ASP A 20 -23.77 -12.25 11.07
C ASP A 20 -22.39 -12.77 11.49
N PHE A 21 -21.43 -11.85 11.53
CA PHE A 21 -20.06 -12.12 11.90
C PHE A 21 -19.63 -11.15 13.00
N ASP A 22 -19.08 -11.71 14.08
CA ASP A 22 -18.47 -10.96 15.17
C ASP A 22 -16.96 -11.18 15.13
N TRP A 23 -16.22 -10.08 15.25
CA TRP A 23 -14.78 -10.11 15.53
C TRP A 23 -14.54 -10.58 16.97
N PRO A 24 -13.28 -10.91 17.35
CA PRO A 24 -12.93 -11.22 18.73
C PRO A 24 -13.56 -10.23 19.73
N ASP A 25 -13.94 -10.75 20.91
CA ASP A 25 -14.62 -9.99 21.96
C ASP A 25 -15.98 -9.38 21.56
N GLY A 26 -16.65 -9.95 20.55
CA GLY A 26 -17.98 -9.53 20.12
C GLY A 26 -17.99 -8.17 19.40
N LYS A 27 -16.84 -7.71 18.89
CA LYS A 27 -16.76 -6.46 18.14
C LYS A 27 -17.43 -6.60 16.78
N ARG A 28 -18.11 -5.54 16.33
CA ARG A 28 -18.83 -5.52 15.04
C ARG A 28 -18.07 -4.83 13.91
N LEU A 29 -16.93 -4.20 14.22
CA LEU A 29 -16.08 -3.50 13.29
C LEU A 29 -14.62 -3.70 13.69
N ALA A 30 -13.79 -4.06 12.71
CA ALA A 30 -12.34 -3.96 12.79
C ALA A 30 -11.91 -2.79 11.88
N VAL A 31 -11.00 -1.96 12.38
CA VAL A 31 -10.37 -0.89 11.60
C VAL A 31 -8.92 -1.29 11.41
N HIS A 32 -8.50 -1.36 10.16
CA HIS A 32 -7.11 -1.61 9.79
C HIS A 32 -6.56 -0.31 9.18
N VAL A 33 -5.51 0.22 9.81
CA VAL A 33 -4.85 1.44 9.34
C VAL A 33 -3.55 1.02 8.68
N SER A 34 -3.34 1.46 7.45
CA SER A 34 -2.11 1.20 6.72
C SER A 34 -1.63 2.43 6.01
N ILE A 35 -0.32 2.53 5.86
CA ILE A 35 0.33 3.56 5.04
C ILE A 35 1.09 2.89 3.92
N ASN A 36 1.15 3.56 2.79
CA ASN A 36 2.03 3.19 1.69
C ASN A 36 3.36 3.91 1.89
N LEU A 37 4.43 3.14 2.09
CA LEU A 37 5.80 3.62 2.10
C LEU A 37 6.47 3.15 0.81
N GLU A 38 6.52 4.03 -0.19
CA GLU A 38 6.81 3.66 -1.57
C GLU A 38 7.96 4.48 -2.16
N HIS A 39 8.85 3.80 -2.89
CA HIS A 39 9.75 4.44 -3.84
C HIS A 39 9.30 4.19 -5.28
N PHE A 40 9.56 5.18 -6.15
CA PHE A 40 9.27 5.15 -7.59
C PHE A 40 10.54 5.52 -8.36
N VAL A 41 10.76 4.85 -9.48
CA VAL A 41 11.86 5.16 -10.40
C VAL A 41 11.67 6.58 -10.98
N PHE A 42 12.71 7.41 -10.96
CA PHE A 42 12.62 8.76 -11.47
C PHE A 42 12.36 8.77 -12.98
N GLY A 43 11.28 9.45 -13.39
CA GLY A 43 10.89 9.53 -14.80
C GLY A 43 10.07 8.35 -15.31
N GLU A 44 9.84 7.32 -14.48
CA GLU A 44 9.09 6.12 -14.83
C GLU A 44 7.95 5.86 -13.86
N GLY A 45 6.78 5.52 -14.40
CA GLY A 45 5.60 5.22 -13.60
C GLY A 45 5.13 6.39 -12.71
N GLY A 46 4.15 6.10 -11.87
CA GLY A 46 3.54 7.07 -10.98
C GLY A 46 2.64 8.09 -11.69
N VAL A 47 1.35 8.04 -11.39
CA VAL A 47 0.36 8.99 -11.92
C VAL A 47 0.29 10.26 -11.07
N ASP A 48 0.26 11.41 -11.73
CA ASP A 48 -0.34 12.61 -11.13
C ASP A 48 -1.85 12.33 -11.02
N LEU A 49 -2.40 12.42 -9.81
CA LEU A 49 -3.80 12.07 -9.56
C LEU A 49 -4.80 13.02 -10.24
N ASP A 50 -4.34 14.24 -10.56
CA ASP A 50 -5.18 15.31 -11.10
C ASP A 50 -5.08 15.47 -12.63
N ARG A 51 -3.99 15.01 -13.26
CA ARG A 51 -3.77 15.16 -14.70
C ARG A 51 -2.66 14.24 -15.22
N PRO A 52 -2.65 13.88 -16.51
CA PRO A 52 -1.48 13.27 -17.12
C PRO A 52 -0.31 14.28 -17.16
N THR A 53 0.86 13.88 -16.66
CA THR A 53 2.09 14.67 -16.78
C THR A 53 3.16 13.82 -17.46
N PRO A 54 3.73 14.28 -18.61
CA PRO A 54 4.77 13.56 -19.33
C PRO A 54 6.04 13.35 -18.49
N ALA A 55 6.81 12.32 -18.85
CA ALA A 55 8.14 12.12 -18.28
C ALA A 55 9.13 13.20 -18.77
N PRO A 56 10.09 13.64 -17.93
CA PRO A 56 10.25 13.29 -16.53
C PRO A 56 9.31 14.11 -15.62
N ASN A 57 8.42 13.44 -14.90
CA ASN A 57 7.42 14.07 -14.04
C ASN A 57 8.03 14.48 -12.69
N HIS A 58 8.77 15.59 -12.66
CA HIS A 58 9.41 16.12 -11.46
C HIS A 58 8.43 16.41 -10.32
N ARG A 59 7.23 16.94 -10.63
CA ARG A 59 6.23 17.25 -9.61
C ARG A 59 5.81 16.00 -8.85
N SER A 60 5.40 14.96 -9.58
CA SER A 60 5.04 13.67 -8.99
C SER A 60 6.22 12.97 -8.32
N TYR A 61 7.46 13.29 -8.67
CA TYR A 61 8.58 12.71 -7.95
C TYR A 61 8.81 13.42 -6.61
N LEU A 62 8.85 14.76 -6.63
CA LEU A 62 9.23 15.57 -5.47
C LEU A 62 8.22 15.53 -4.32
N TRP A 63 6.91 15.39 -4.57
CA TRP A 63 5.93 15.19 -3.49
C TRP A 63 6.05 13.81 -2.81
N ARG A 64 6.52 12.77 -3.53
CA ARG A 64 6.80 11.43 -2.96
C ARG A 64 8.04 11.49 -2.09
N GLU A 65 9.06 12.23 -2.56
CA GLU A 65 10.22 12.57 -1.74
C GLU A 65 9.84 13.31 -0.48
N TYR A 66 8.89 14.24 -0.55
CA TYR A 66 8.36 14.87 0.66
C TYR A 66 7.70 13.85 1.60
N GLY A 67 6.93 12.91 1.06
CA GLY A 67 6.39 11.77 1.82
C GLY A 67 7.49 10.99 2.55
N ASN A 68 8.49 10.50 1.82
CA ASN A 68 9.57 9.67 2.35
C ASN A 68 10.55 10.41 3.27
N ARG A 69 10.68 11.73 3.13
CA ARG A 69 11.65 12.53 3.91
C ARG A 69 11.04 13.30 5.07
N VAL A 70 9.74 13.58 5.02
CA VAL A 70 9.06 14.46 5.98
C VAL A 70 7.73 13.88 6.44
N GLY A 71 6.87 13.47 5.50
CA GLY A 71 5.53 12.97 5.82
C GLY A 71 5.55 11.73 6.70
N VAL A 72 6.43 10.79 6.39
CA VAL A 72 6.56 9.50 7.08
C VAL A 72 6.89 9.66 8.56
N TRP A 73 7.80 10.58 8.91
CA TRP A 73 8.19 10.82 10.30
C TRP A 73 7.07 11.46 11.11
N ARG A 74 6.31 12.38 10.51
CA ARG A 74 5.13 12.94 11.18
C ARG A 74 4.03 11.92 11.41
N LEU A 75 3.88 10.96 10.49
CA LEU A 75 2.93 9.88 10.66
C LEU A 75 3.39 8.91 11.75
N LEU A 76 4.67 8.57 11.78
CA LEU A 76 5.26 7.77 12.87
C LEU A 76 4.99 8.41 14.23
N ASP A 77 5.35 9.69 14.40
CA ASP A 77 5.11 10.45 15.63
C ASP A 77 3.62 10.46 16.03
N LEU A 78 2.73 10.68 15.05
CA LEU A 78 1.28 10.69 15.28
C LEU A 78 0.77 9.32 15.73
N PHE A 79 1.19 8.25 15.07
CA PHE A 79 0.75 6.91 15.43
C PHE A 79 1.34 6.50 16.78
N ASP A 80 2.53 7.00 17.16
CA ASP A 80 3.13 6.76 18.48
C ASP A 80 2.28 7.44 19.55
N GLU A 81 1.89 8.70 19.34
CA GLU A 81 1.01 9.45 20.24
C GLU A 81 -0.36 8.76 20.43
N LEU A 82 -0.92 8.21 19.35
CA LEU A 82 -2.23 7.56 19.39
C LEU A 82 -2.18 6.10 19.86
N GLU A 83 -0.99 5.52 20.05
CA GLU A 83 -0.79 4.10 20.37
C GLU A 83 -1.53 3.15 19.38
N ILE A 84 -1.62 3.55 18.10
CA ILE A 84 -2.29 2.77 17.06
C ILE A 84 -1.25 1.95 16.29
N PRO A 85 -1.35 0.61 16.25
CA PRO A 85 -0.52 -0.20 15.36
C PRO A 85 -0.96 -0.01 13.91
N ILE A 86 0.00 -0.03 12.99
CA ILE A 86 -0.28 0.13 11.56
C ILE A 86 0.34 -0.98 10.72
N GLY A 87 -0.20 -1.16 9.51
CA GLY A 87 0.46 -1.88 8.43
C GLY A 87 1.27 -0.93 7.54
N VAL A 88 2.54 -1.24 7.32
CA VAL A 88 3.43 -0.52 6.42
C VAL A 88 3.54 -1.31 5.12
N ILE A 89 2.82 -0.84 4.11
CA ILE A 89 2.80 -1.41 2.77
C ILE A 89 4.00 -0.83 2.01
N THR A 90 5.02 -1.64 1.79
CA THR A 90 6.31 -1.16 1.28
C THR A 90 6.87 -1.99 0.13
N ASN A 91 7.52 -1.31 -0.81
CA ASN A 91 8.22 -1.96 -1.91
C ASN A 91 9.70 -2.15 -1.61
N THR A 92 10.35 -3.14 -2.24
CA THR A 92 11.74 -3.50 -1.89
C THR A 92 12.73 -2.36 -2.15
N ALA A 93 12.46 -1.48 -3.12
CA ALA A 93 13.30 -0.31 -3.41
C ALA A 93 13.41 0.69 -2.24
N VAL A 94 12.48 0.67 -1.27
CA VAL A 94 12.54 1.51 -0.06
C VAL A 94 13.73 1.12 0.83
N TYR A 95 14.11 -0.16 0.87
CA TYR A 95 15.26 -0.62 1.66
C TYR A 95 16.56 0.07 1.24
N ASP A 96 16.68 0.41 -0.05
CA ASP A 96 17.84 1.14 -0.56
C ASP A 96 17.64 2.66 -0.47
N HIS A 97 16.44 3.16 -0.79
CA HIS A 97 16.19 4.59 -0.94
C HIS A 97 15.99 5.34 0.38
N CYS A 98 15.25 4.75 1.32
CA CYS A 98 14.97 5.33 2.64
C CYS A 98 14.94 4.25 3.74
N PRO A 99 16.07 3.55 3.99
CA PRO A 99 16.15 2.46 4.97
C PRO A 99 15.74 2.88 6.39
N GLU A 100 16.04 4.11 6.79
CA GLU A 100 15.79 4.62 8.14
C GLU A 100 14.29 4.64 8.47
N SER A 101 13.43 5.02 7.52
CA SER A 101 12.00 5.10 7.79
C SER A 101 11.37 3.71 7.93
N LEU A 102 11.80 2.75 7.12
CA LEU A 102 11.33 1.37 7.23
C LEU A 102 11.83 0.71 8.52
N ALA A 103 13.09 0.94 8.89
CA ALA A 103 13.66 0.46 10.15
C ALA A 103 12.86 0.98 11.36
N ALA A 104 12.47 2.25 11.37
CA ALA A 104 11.72 2.85 12.47
C ALA A 104 10.36 2.15 12.72
N PHE A 105 9.60 1.85 11.65
CA PHE A 105 8.35 1.10 11.80
C PHE A 105 8.58 -0.36 12.21
N SER A 106 9.63 -1.00 11.68
CA SER A 106 9.98 -2.36 12.07
C SER A 106 10.39 -2.46 13.54
N GLU A 107 11.16 -1.50 14.05
CA GLU A 107 11.58 -1.41 15.46
C GLU A 107 10.42 -1.13 16.40
N ARG A 108 9.45 -0.32 15.96
CA ARG A 108 8.19 -0.07 16.67
C ARG A 108 7.29 -1.31 16.75
N GLY A 109 7.50 -2.29 15.87
CA GLY A 109 6.75 -3.54 15.82
C GLY A 109 5.50 -3.49 14.92
N ASP A 110 5.43 -2.53 14.00
CA ASP A 110 4.38 -2.45 13.00
C ASP A 110 4.51 -3.57 11.95
N GLU A 111 3.38 -3.94 11.33
CA GLU A 111 3.34 -5.00 10.32
C GLU A 111 4.00 -4.52 9.02
N ILE A 112 4.98 -5.26 8.49
CA ILE A 112 5.60 -4.95 7.20
C ILE A 112 4.96 -5.82 6.11
N ILE A 113 4.32 -5.17 5.13
CA ILE A 113 3.56 -5.81 4.06
C ILE A 113 4.27 -5.56 2.73
N GLY A 114 4.64 -6.62 2.01
CA GLY A 114 5.32 -6.54 0.72
C GLY A 114 4.43 -5.95 -0.38
N HIS A 115 4.98 -5.02 -1.16
CA HIS A 115 4.29 -4.30 -2.22
C HIS A 115 5.11 -4.24 -3.52
N GLY A 116 5.70 -5.38 -3.89
CA GLY A 116 6.54 -5.53 -5.08
C GLY A 116 7.89 -4.82 -4.98
N ASP A 117 8.59 -4.70 -6.10
CA ASP A 117 9.92 -4.09 -6.11
C ASP A 117 9.89 -2.56 -6.15
N THR A 118 9.06 -2.01 -7.03
CA THR A 118 8.83 -0.58 -7.18
C THR A 118 7.43 -0.36 -7.68
N ASN A 119 6.80 0.75 -7.26
CA ASN A 119 5.45 1.08 -7.72
C ASN A 119 5.46 1.75 -9.12
N SER A 120 6.65 1.83 -9.75
CA SER A 120 6.81 2.21 -11.17
C SER A 120 6.52 1.07 -12.14
N ILE A 121 6.63 -0.18 -11.70
CA ILE A 121 6.40 -1.37 -12.52
C ILE A 121 5.14 -2.06 -11.99
N LYS A 122 4.17 -2.32 -12.88
CA LYS A 122 2.93 -2.98 -12.46
C LYS A 122 3.09 -4.50 -12.57
N PRO A 123 2.68 -5.27 -11.55
CA PRO A 123 2.63 -6.74 -11.65
C PRO A 123 1.87 -7.24 -12.88
N SER A 124 0.80 -6.53 -13.30
CA SER A 124 0.04 -6.87 -14.51
C SER A 124 0.83 -6.79 -15.82
N GLU A 125 1.99 -6.14 -15.82
CA GLU A 125 2.88 -5.97 -16.98
C GLU A 125 4.08 -6.94 -16.91
N MET A 126 4.19 -7.72 -15.83
CA MET A 126 5.26 -8.68 -15.57
C MET A 126 4.87 -10.08 -16.04
N THR A 127 5.85 -10.88 -16.44
CA THR A 127 5.72 -12.32 -16.63
C THR A 127 5.73 -13.04 -15.27
N GLU A 128 5.24 -14.28 -15.22
CA GLU A 128 5.26 -15.10 -13.98
C GLU A 128 6.69 -15.33 -13.44
N ALA A 129 7.72 -15.24 -14.28
CA ALA A 129 9.11 -15.36 -13.86
C ALA A 129 9.70 -14.03 -13.34
N GLU A 130 9.05 -12.91 -13.65
CA GLU A 130 9.41 -11.57 -13.19
C GLU A 130 8.68 -11.20 -11.88
N GLU A 131 7.47 -11.74 -11.64
CA GLU A 131 6.73 -11.64 -10.36
C GLU A 131 7.48 -12.29 -9.18
#